data_AF-A0A2A4UTB3-F1
#
_entry.id   AF-A0A2A4UTB3-F1
#
_cell.length_a   1.000
_cell.length_b   1.000
_cell.length_c   1.000
_cell.angle_alpha   90.00
_cell.angle_beta   90.00
_cell.angle_gamma   90.00
#
_symmetry.space_group_name_H-M   'P 1'
#
loop_
_entity.id
_entity.type
_entity.pdbx_description
1 polymer ?
#
loop_
_entity_poly.entity_id
_entity_poly.type
_entity_poly.pdbx_seq_one_letter_code
_entity_poly.pdbx_strand_id
1 'polypeptide(L)'
;MLDLNESFLNPELHLNDILNNNRNMAPQNKNNAFAHKILSELSKAKTSDDLFPFSYEYHITEKKNLEIKGETMESAGFILTFSDISLRSNPNYYFAENPVSSSGNPHEIDDIHIIEARSDREIMEQQAVNAVQMAEELAITREVAENATKHIEAILNAISDVLVTMDITGNIMTCNQAVKTIFGYTVDDIIGQKLLFLINTTHIMPGTDIGQFIANLNKDRNLSRQSGTGHRKDGSSFPVELNIREVVINGQKQFTIVISDVTERHEAERLIRKMALHDSLTGLANRNLLQQRLDEAMRMAKRMDKKLSVMFLDLDGFKPVNDIFGHATGDKLLRVVANRLEICAREIDTVARLGGDEFAILATGIDNETNVTRAAQRVLDNVRKPIIIDGYSHQIGTSIGISFYPSDSEDPEELFRMADVALYQAKDDGRNIYRLYNPEMDAQAKAEKQIEIDLEKAIRNDEFILHYQPLLNSLDNSITGAEALVRWQHPEKGMIPPMQFIPIAEKSDLILALGQKILSTACLQAKKWQEMDMPPFRVCVNISARQ
;
A
#
# COMPACT_ATOMS: atom_id res chain seq x y z
N MET A 1 8.60 -15.37 -20.62
CA MET A 1 7.25 -15.00 -20.16
C MET A 1 7.18 -13.49 -20.18
N LEU A 2 6.09 -12.96 -20.75
CA LEU A 2 5.70 -11.54 -20.91
C LEU A 2 6.34 -10.89 -22.15
N ASP A 3 5.67 -10.87 -23.31
CA ASP A 3 4.51 -10.05 -23.75
C ASP A 3 4.77 -8.54 -23.68
N LEU A 4 5.11 -7.97 -24.84
CA LEU A 4 5.02 -6.54 -25.15
C LEU A 4 4.70 -6.37 -26.65
N ASN A 5 3.42 -6.06 -26.91
CA ASN A 5 2.86 -5.61 -28.19
C ASN A 5 2.87 -4.07 -28.22
N GLU A 6 3.50 -3.50 -29.23
CA GLU A 6 3.34 -2.13 -29.77
C GLU A 6 3.61 -2.27 -31.28
N SER A 7 2.96 -1.64 -32.26
CA SER A 7 1.99 -0.54 -32.33
C SER A 7 1.51 -0.43 -33.81
N PHE A 8 0.63 0.54 -34.10
CA PHE A 8 0.23 1.06 -35.43
C PHE A 8 -0.84 0.29 -36.25
N LEU A 9 -2.09 0.74 -36.20
CA LEU A 9 -2.78 1.47 -37.29
C LEU A 9 -4.30 1.53 -37.05
N ASN A 10 -4.84 2.71 -37.32
CA ASN A 10 -6.24 3.13 -37.16
C ASN A 10 -7.19 2.31 -38.07
N PRO A 11 -8.36 1.86 -37.60
CA PRO A 11 -9.37 1.25 -38.44
C PRO A 11 -10.35 2.33 -38.95
N GLU A 12 -10.42 2.53 -40.27
CA GLU A 12 -11.63 2.87 -41.06
C GLU A 12 -11.23 3.27 -42.50
N LEU A 13 -10.84 2.27 -43.29
CA LEU A 13 -10.86 2.34 -44.76
C LEU A 13 -11.77 1.19 -45.21
N HIS A 14 -13.00 1.53 -45.57
CA HIS A 14 -14.02 0.55 -45.94
C HIS A 14 -13.66 -0.14 -47.26
N LEU A 15 -13.53 -1.47 -47.20
CA LEU A 15 -13.18 -2.37 -48.31
C LEU A 15 -14.11 -2.29 -49.55
N ASN A 16 -15.27 -1.64 -49.42
CA ASN A 16 -16.28 -1.53 -50.50
C ASN A 16 -15.92 -0.49 -51.57
N ASP A 17 -15.08 0.50 -51.27
CA ASP A 17 -14.71 1.55 -52.23
C ASP A 17 -13.59 1.11 -53.19
N ILE A 18 -12.80 0.13 -52.78
CA ILE A 18 -11.73 -0.47 -53.61
C ILE A 18 -12.32 -1.48 -54.62
N LEU A 19 -13.45 -2.12 -54.28
CA LEU A 19 -14.04 -3.20 -55.09
C LEU A 19 -15.03 -2.73 -56.18
N ASN A 20 -15.51 -1.49 -56.14
CA ASN A 20 -16.48 -0.99 -57.13
C ASN A 20 -15.88 -0.47 -58.45
N ASN A 21 -14.57 -0.18 -58.49
CA ASN A 21 -13.92 0.37 -59.69
C ASN A 21 -13.53 -0.65 -60.76
N ASN A 22 -13.79 -1.95 -60.56
CA ASN A 22 -13.37 -3.02 -61.50
C ASN A 22 -14.51 -3.82 -62.14
N ARG A 23 -15.77 -3.36 -62.04
CA ARG A 23 -16.92 -4.08 -62.62
C ARG A 23 -17.15 -3.90 -64.12
N ASN A 24 -16.36 -3.09 -64.84
CA ASN A 24 -16.56 -2.80 -66.28
C ASN A 24 -15.35 -3.17 -67.16
N MET A 25 -14.72 -4.33 -66.94
CA MET A 25 -13.90 -4.95 -67.99
C MET A 25 -14.33 -6.40 -68.21
N ALA A 26 -14.98 -6.62 -69.34
CA ALA A 26 -15.27 -7.94 -69.88
C ALA A 26 -13.96 -8.63 -70.36
N PRO A 27 -13.94 -9.97 -70.42
CA PRO A 27 -12.78 -10.76 -70.04
C PRO A 27 -11.91 -11.14 -71.24
N GLN A 28 -10.71 -10.59 -71.32
CA GLN A 28 -9.66 -11.13 -72.19
C GLN A 28 -8.35 -11.32 -71.43
N ASN A 29 -8.39 -12.18 -70.42
CA ASN A 29 -7.25 -13.04 -70.08
C ASN A 29 -7.71 -14.20 -69.19
N LYS A 30 -7.81 -15.39 -69.78
CA LYS A 30 -8.30 -16.64 -69.14
C LYS A 30 -7.32 -17.28 -68.14
N ASN A 31 -6.35 -16.52 -67.60
CA ASN A 31 -5.31 -17.06 -66.71
C ASN A 31 -5.45 -16.67 -65.24
N ASN A 32 -6.64 -16.24 -64.77
CA ASN A 32 -6.80 -15.90 -63.35
C ASN A 32 -8.11 -16.36 -62.70
N ALA A 33 -8.54 -17.59 -63.05
CA ALA A 33 -9.67 -18.27 -62.38
C ALA A 33 -9.44 -18.48 -60.87
N PHE A 34 -8.18 -18.48 -60.42
CA PHE A 34 -7.81 -18.63 -59.02
C PHE A 34 -7.84 -17.30 -58.24
N ALA A 35 -7.38 -16.18 -58.84
CA ALA A 35 -7.50 -14.85 -58.22
C ALA A 35 -8.95 -14.40 -58.07
N HIS A 36 -9.83 -14.73 -59.03
CA HIS A 36 -11.27 -14.49 -58.88
C HIS A 36 -11.88 -15.31 -57.74
N LYS A 37 -11.39 -16.52 -57.47
CA LYS A 37 -11.86 -17.38 -56.38
C LYS A 37 -11.43 -16.82 -55.01
N ILE A 38 -10.21 -16.30 -54.90
CA ILE A 38 -9.72 -15.67 -53.67
C ILE A 38 -10.49 -14.37 -53.39
N LEU A 39 -10.69 -13.49 -54.38
CA LEU A 39 -11.47 -12.26 -54.23
C LEU A 39 -12.96 -12.53 -53.95
N SER A 40 -13.51 -13.62 -54.48
CA SER A 40 -14.89 -14.07 -54.19
C SER A 40 -15.06 -14.62 -52.78
N GLU A 41 -14.04 -15.21 -52.16
CA GLU A 41 -14.13 -15.71 -50.79
C GLU A 41 -13.82 -14.61 -49.76
N LEU A 42 -12.87 -13.72 -50.07
CA LEU A 42 -12.56 -12.53 -49.26
C LEU A 42 -13.76 -11.57 -49.16
N SER A 43 -14.61 -11.50 -50.19
CA SER A 43 -15.84 -10.68 -50.16
C SER A 43 -17.00 -11.31 -49.36
N LYS A 44 -16.87 -12.56 -48.90
CA LYS A 44 -17.88 -13.24 -48.05
C LYS A 44 -17.60 -13.10 -46.55
N ALA A 45 -16.37 -12.77 -46.15
CA ALA A 45 -16.00 -12.56 -44.77
C ALA A 45 -16.69 -11.29 -44.21
N LYS A 46 -17.32 -11.40 -43.03
CA LYS A 46 -18.03 -10.27 -42.40
C LYS A 46 -17.33 -9.75 -41.14
N THR A 47 -16.39 -10.50 -40.58
CA THR A 47 -15.58 -10.13 -39.41
C THR A 47 -14.13 -10.62 -39.57
N SER A 48 -13.19 -10.02 -38.85
CA SER A 48 -11.74 -10.34 -38.92
C SER A 48 -11.41 -11.79 -38.56
N ASP A 49 -12.23 -12.44 -37.72
CA ASP A 49 -11.98 -13.80 -37.21
C ASP A 49 -12.26 -14.92 -38.25
N ASP A 50 -12.82 -14.58 -39.42
CA ASP A 50 -13.08 -15.53 -40.53
C ASP A 50 -11.86 -15.73 -41.46
N LEU A 51 -10.75 -15.02 -41.25
CA LEU A 51 -9.55 -15.07 -42.10
C LEU A 51 -8.50 -16.00 -41.47
N PHE A 52 -8.12 -17.08 -42.19
CA PHE A 52 -7.15 -18.08 -41.74
C PHE A 52 -5.74 -17.50 -41.46
N PRO A 53 -4.93 -18.16 -40.60
CA PRO A 53 -3.75 -17.57 -39.95
C PRO A 53 -2.50 -17.70 -40.84
N PHE A 54 -2.14 -16.64 -41.57
CA PHE A 54 -0.81 -16.46 -42.14
C PHE A 54 -0.34 -15.02 -41.93
N SER A 55 0.88 -14.85 -41.43
CA SER A 55 1.52 -13.56 -41.21
C SER A 55 2.10 -13.02 -42.52
N TYR A 56 1.89 -11.74 -42.82
CA TYR A 56 2.47 -11.03 -43.96
C TYR A 56 3.08 -9.71 -43.50
N GLU A 57 4.24 -9.36 -44.03
CA GLU A 57 4.79 -8.00 -43.93
C GLU A 57 4.52 -7.25 -45.23
N TYR A 58 4.03 -6.01 -45.11
CA TYR A 58 3.87 -5.11 -46.24
C TYR A 58 4.62 -3.81 -46.01
N HIS A 59 5.20 -3.27 -47.08
CA HIS A 59 5.75 -1.93 -47.08
C HIS A 59 5.18 -1.12 -48.23
N ILE A 60 4.76 0.11 -47.91
CA ILE A 60 4.37 1.11 -48.89
C ILE A 60 5.62 1.94 -49.16
N THR A 61 6.14 1.86 -50.38
CA THR A 61 7.24 2.72 -50.82
C THR A 61 6.71 4.10 -51.25
N GLU A 62 7.58 5.11 -51.33
CA GLU A 62 7.22 6.51 -51.66
C GLU A 62 6.49 6.71 -53.00
N LYS A 63 6.36 5.65 -53.82
CA LYS A 63 5.55 5.62 -55.05
C LYS A 63 4.16 4.98 -54.89
N LYS A 64 3.67 4.77 -53.65
CA LYS A 64 2.41 4.07 -53.30
C LYS A 64 2.29 2.67 -53.93
N ASN A 65 3.38 1.90 -53.93
CA ASN A 65 3.36 0.47 -54.27
C ASN A 65 3.23 -0.34 -52.98
N LEU A 66 2.33 -1.33 -52.93
CA LEU A 66 2.24 -2.31 -51.85
C LEU A 66 3.10 -3.53 -52.20
N GLU A 67 4.22 -3.71 -51.50
CA GLU A 67 5.08 -4.89 -51.63
C GLU A 67 4.77 -5.87 -50.50
N ILE A 68 4.45 -7.13 -50.82
CA ILE A 68 4.20 -8.19 -49.83
C ILE A 68 5.25 -9.29 -50.04
N LYS A 69 6.07 -9.56 -49.01
CA LYS A 69 7.03 -10.67 -48.99
C LYS A 69 6.52 -11.78 -48.08
N GLY A 70 6.61 -13.02 -48.54
CA GLY A 70 6.32 -14.21 -47.72
C GLY A 70 7.41 -15.26 -47.89
N GLU A 71 7.90 -15.81 -46.78
CA GLU A 71 8.75 -17.01 -46.73
C GLU A 71 8.00 -18.15 -46.00
N THR A 72 8.06 -19.35 -46.58
CA THR A 72 7.40 -20.57 -46.08
C THR A 72 8.39 -21.50 -45.37
N MET A 73 7.99 -22.07 -44.22
CA MET A 73 8.65 -23.24 -43.62
C MET A 73 7.90 -24.56 -43.96
N GLU A 74 8.67 -25.64 -44.01
CA GLU A 74 8.46 -26.90 -44.72
C GLU A 74 7.23 -27.74 -44.28
N SER A 75 6.17 -27.72 -45.08
CA SER A 75 5.65 -28.94 -45.74
C SER A 75 4.74 -28.54 -46.91
N ALA A 76 5.18 -28.92 -48.11
CA ALA A 76 4.60 -28.64 -49.43
C ALA A 76 4.77 -27.20 -49.98
N GLY A 77 5.87 -27.01 -50.72
CA GLY A 77 5.85 -26.26 -51.99
C GLY A 77 6.27 -24.78 -51.94
N PHE A 78 7.29 -24.46 -52.74
CA PHE A 78 7.99 -23.18 -52.81
C PHE A 78 7.56 -22.27 -53.99
N ILE A 79 7.59 -20.96 -53.70
CA ILE A 79 8.19 -19.81 -54.43
C ILE A 79 7.66 -19.39 -55.81
N LEU A 80 6.87 -18.30 -55.76
CA LEU A 80 7.00 -16.96 -56.37
C LEU A 80 7.87 -16.73 -57.63
N THR A 81 7.31 -16.02 -58.63
CA THR A 81 7.68 -14.63 -59.04
C THR A 81 6.99 -14.19 -60.35
N PHE A 82 6.82 -12.87 -60.52
CA PHE A 82 6.90 -12.01 -61.73
C PHE A 82 5.92 -10.82 -61.56
N SER A 83 6.38 -9.62 -61.20
CA SER A 83 7.10 -8.60 -62.02
C SER A 83 6.20 -7.88 -63.03
N ASP A 84 6.02 -6.57 -62.79
CA ASP A 84 5.52 -5.52 -63.68
C ASP A 84 4.12 -5.68 -64.31
N ILE A 85 3.13 -5.03 -63.71
CA ILE A 85 2.01 -4.46 -64.48
C ILE A 85 2.08 -2.95 -64.38
N SER A 86 2.66 -2.35 -65.42
CA SER A 86 2.56 -0.94 -65.74
C SER A 86 1.32 -0.72 -66.64
N LEU A 87 0.41 0.19 -66.28
CA LEU A 87 -0.54 0.75 -67.24
C LEU A 87 -0.50 2.29 -67.16
N ARG A 88 0.10 2.87 -68.21
CA ARG A 88 0.17 4.30 -68.51
C ARG A 88 -1.17 4.82 -69.01
N SER A 89 -1.49 6.09 -68.74
CA SER A 89 -2.58 6.81 -69.40
C SER A 89 -2.27 7.00 -70.90
N ASN A 90 -3.23 6.70 -71.78
CA ASN A 90 -3.19 7.15 -73.17
C ASN A 90 -4.42 8.05 -73.43
N PRO A 91 -4.27 9.22 -74.09
CA PRO A 91 -5.26 10.28 -74.11
C PRO A 91 -6.11 10.28 -75.41
N ASN A 92 -7.37 10.73 -75.30
CA ASN A 92 -8.32 11.06 -76.38
C ASN A 92 -8.32 10.19 -77.67
N TYR A 93 -9.32 9.31 -77.78
CA TYR A 93 -9.84 8.78 -79.05
C TYR A 93 -10.67 9.85 -79.78
N TYR A 94 -10.31 10.20 -81.01
CA TYR A 94 -11.23 10.75 -82.02
C TYR A 94 -11.44 9.68 -83.11
N PHE A 95 -12.70 9.46 -83.50
CA PHE A 95 -13.08 8.66 -84.67
C PHE A 95 -12.92 9.50 -85.95
N ALA A 96 -12.45 8.85 -87.02
CA ALA A 96 -12.38 9.37 -88.38
C ALA A 96 -13.52 8.80 -89.26
N GLU A 97 -14.04 9.59 -90.21
CA GLU A 97 -14.05 9.31 -91.68
C GLU A 97 -15.12 10.12 -92.47
N ASN A 98 -14.64 11.04 -93.35
CA ASN A 98 -14.96 11.28 -94.80
C ASN A 98 -16.40 11.55 -95.33
N PRO A 99 -16.59 12.05 -96.58
CA PRO A 99 -15.85 13.01 -97.44
C PRO A 99 -16.78 14.05 -98.16
N VAL A 100 -16.22 15.00 -98.96
CA VAL A 100 -16.64 15.41 -100.33
C VAL A 100 -15.90 16.69 -100.81
N SER A 101 -15.29 16.57 -102.00
CA SER A 101 -14.79 17.53 -103.03
C SER A 101 -14.86 19.06 -102.79
N SER A 102 -13.96 19.94 -103.25
CA SER A 102 -12.97 19.91 -104.34
C SER A 102 -12.05 21.15 -104.29
N SER A 103 -10.78 20.93 -104.66
CA SER A 103 -9.82 21.87 -105.29
C SER A 103 -9.44 23.19 -104.59
N GLY A 104 -8.23 23.24 -104.03
CA GLY A 104 -7.48 24.46 -103.75
C GLY A 104 -6.33 24.23 -102.75
N ASN A 105 -5.10 24.12 -103.28
CA ASN A 105 -3.78 24.03 -102.63
C ASN A 105 -3.68 23.81 -101.09
N PRO A 106 -3.08 22.69 -100.65
CA PRO A 106 -2.75 22.41 -99.25
C PRO A 106 -1.39 23.03 -98.89
N HIS A 107 -1.27 23.70 -97.73
CA HIS A 107 -0.07 23.68 -96.85
C HIS A 107 -0.01 24.78 -95.77
N GLU A 108 -0.95 25.73 -95.65
CA GLU A 108 -0.77 26.83 -94.66
C GLU A 108 -1.89 27.03 -93.62
N ILE A 109 -3.05 26.37 -93.71
CA ILE A 109 -4.18 26.64 -92.79
C ILE A 109 -4.34 25.57 -91.69
N ASP A 110 -3.95 24.32 -91.93
CA ASP A 110 -4.06 23.25 -90.91
C ASP A 110 -2.99 23.31 -89.81
N ASP A 111 -1.80 23.84 -90.11
CA ASP A 111 -0.69 23.88 -89.14
C ASP A 111 -0.97 24.87 -87.99
N ILE A 112 -1.65 25.98 -88.25
CA ILE A 112 -1.91 27.02 -87.22
C ILE A 112 -2.93 26.53 -86.19
N HIS A 113 -4.03 25.90 -86.63
CA HIS A 113 -5.05 25.37 -85.70
C HIS A 113 -4.60 24.11 -84.95
N ILE A 114 -3.72 23.28 -85.52
CA ILE A 114 -3.15 22.11 -84.81
C ILE A 114 -2.15 22.58 -83.72
N ILE A 115 -1.43 23.68 -83.94
CA ILE A 115 -0.48 24.24 -82.96
C ILE A 115 -1.22 24.91 -81.78
N GLU A 116 -2.27 25.70 -82.03
CA GLU A 116 -3.08 26.32 -80.96
C GLU A 116 -3.87 25.28 -80.15
N ALA A 117 -4.48 24.28 -80.79
CA ALA A 117 -5.18 23.21 -80.07
C ALA A 117 -4.23 22.31 -79.26
N ARG A 118 -2.95 22.18 -79.68
CA ARG A 118 -1.92 21.47 -78.92
C ARG A 118 -1.46 22.28 -77.70
N SER A 119 -1.27 23.60 -77.83
CA SER A 119 -0.85 24.43 -76.69
C SER A 119 -1.94 24.53 -75.63
N ASP A 120 -3.21 24.70 -76.02
CA ASP A 120 -4.34 24.74 -75.08
C ASP A 120 -4.54 23.40 -74.36
N ARG A 121 -4.30 22.28 -75.06
CA ARG A 121 -4.34 20.94 -74.47
C ARG A 121 -3.19 20.70 -73.50
N GLU A 122 -1.97 21.13 -73.82
CA GLU A 122 -0.83 21.06 -72.90
C GLU A 122 -1.06 21.92 -71.65
N ILE A 123 -1.64 23.11 -71.80
CA ILE A 123 -2.00 23.99 -70.67
C ILE A 123 -3.09 23.36 -69.80
N MET A 124 -4.14 22.77 -70.39
CA MET A 124 -5.20 22.08 -69.64
C MET A 124 -4.71 20.79 -68.98
N GLU A 125 -3.86 20.00 -69.63
CA GLU A 125 -3.22 18.81 -69.05
C GLU A 125 -2.33 19.21 -67.86
N GLN A 126 -1.55 20.29 -67.98
CA GLN A 126 -0.74 20.81 -66.88
C GLN A 126 -1.58 21.35 -65.71
N GLN A 127 -2.69 22.04 -65.99
CA GLN A 127 -3.62 22.50 -64.96
C GLN A 127 -4.34 21.33 -64.27
N ALA A 128 -4.73 20.29 -65.02
CA ALA A 128 -5.35 19.10 -64.47
C ALA A 128 -4.38 18.30 -63.57
N VAL A 129 -3.11 18.15 -63.98
CA VAL A 129 -2.07 17.51 -63.17
C VAL A 129 -1.83 18.30 -61.88
N ASN A 130 -1.74 19.63 -61.95
CA ASN A 130 -1.57 20.47 -60.77
C ASN A 130 -2.79 20.40 -59.82
N ALA A 131 -4.02 20.34 -60.37
CA ALA A 131 -5.24 20.22 -59.56
C ALA A 131 -5.35 18.86 -58.86
N VAL A 132 -4.96 17.78 -59.54
CA VAL A 132 -4.89 16.43 -58.94
C VAL A 132 -3.83 16.39 -57.83
N GLN A 133 -2.66 16.98 -58.07
CA GLN A 133 -1.59 17.05 -57.07
C GLN A 133 -2.01 17.87 -55.84
N MET A 134 -2.68 19.01 -56.02
CA MET A 134 -3.26 19.80 -54.92
C MET A 134 -4.35 19.02 -54.16
N ALA A 135 -5.19 18.25 -54.85
CA ALA A 135 -6.22 17.42 -54.22
C ALA A 135 -5.62 16.26 -53.41
N GLU A 136 -4.57 15.61 -53.92
CA GLU A 136 -3.83 14.59 -53.18
C GLU A 136 -3.14 15.17 -51.94
N GLU A 137 -2.51 16.34 -52.06
CA GLU A 137 -1.86 17.02 -50.94
C GLU A 137 -2.86 17.46 -49.86
N LEU A 138 -4.04 17.96 -50.27
CA LEU A 138 -5.14 18.28 -49.35
C LEU A 138 -5.71 17.03 -48.68
N ALA A 139 -5.84 15.91 -49.41
CA ALA A 139 -6.32 14.65 -48.85
C ALA A 139 -5.36 14.10 -47.79
N ILE A 140 -4.06 14.08 -48.08
CA ILE A 140 -3.02 13.66 -47.13
C ILE A 140 -3.01 14.59 -45.90
N THR A 141 -3.10 15.90 -46.10
CA THR A 141 -3.12 16.89 -44.99
C THR A 141 -4.35 16.68 -44.10
N ARG A 142 -5.52 16.42 -44.69
CA ARG A 142 -6.76 16.16 -43.96
C ARG A 142 -6.67 14.84 -43.18
N GLU A 143 -6.15 13.78 -43.79
CA GLU A 143 -5.96 12.49 -43.12
C GLU A 143 -5.00 12.60 -41.92
N VAL A 144 -3.90 13.33 -42.08
CA VAL A 144 -2.95 13.62 -40.99
C VAL A 144 -3.63 14.42 -39.87
N ALA A 145 -4.44 15.42 -40.19
CA ALA A 145 -5.17 16.23 -39.20
C ALA A 145 -6.26 15.43 -38.46
N GLU A 146 -7.00 14.57 -39.16
CA GLU A 146 -7.99 13.68 -38.57
C GLU A 146 -7.33 12.65 -37.64
N ASN A 147 -6.20 12.05 -38.07
CA ASN A 147 -5.43 11.13 -37.24
C ASN A 147 -4.84 11.82 -36.00
N ALA A 148 -4.32 13.04 -36.13
CA ALA A 148 -3.81 13.81 -34.99
C ALA A 148 -4.92 14.13 -33.97
N THR A 149 -6.12 14.48 -34.45
CA THR A 149 -7.28 14.77 -33.59
C THR A 149 -7.73 13.52 -32.84
N LYS A 150 -7.90 12.39 -33.54
CA LYS A 150 -8.21 11.08 -32.93
C LYS A 150 -7.17 10.68 -31.88
N HIS A 151 -5.88 10.91 -32.15
CA HIS A 151 -4.81 10.58 -31.22
C HIS A 151 -4.84 11.46 -29.95
N ILE A 152 -5.09 12.77 -30.09
CA ILE A 152 -5.25 13.69 -28.95
C ILE A 152 -6.46 13.28 -28.10
N GLU A 153 -7.61 12.98 -28.71
CA GLU A 153 -8.79 12.51 -27.98
C GLU A 153 -8.53 11.20 -27.22
N ALA A 154 -7.81 10.26 -27.82
CA ALA A 154 -7.43 9.01 -27.17
C ALA A 154 -6.55 9.26 -25.93
N ILE A 155 -5.55 10.15 -26.03
CA ILE A 155 -4.70 10.54 -24.89
C ILE A 155 -5.53 11.21 -23.80
N LEU A 156 -6.40 12.16 -24.17
CA LEU A 156 -7.23 12.89 -23.21
C LEU A 156 -8.21 11.99 -22.46
N ASN A 157 -8.73 10.96 -23.13
CA ASN A 157 -9.65 10.00 -22.55
C ASN A 157 -8.95 8.86 -21.79
N ALA A 158 -7.66 8.63 -22.03
CA ALA A 158 -6.85 7.70 -21.24
C ALA A 158 -6.46 8.28 -19.86
N ILE A 159 -6.53 9.60 -19.69
CA ILE A 159 -6.28 10.26 -18.41
C ILE A 159 -7.48 10.04 -17.48
N SER A 160 -7.21 9.47 -16.29
CA SER A 160 -8.23 9.23 -15.27
C SER A 160 -8.74 10.51 -14.60
N ASP A 161 -7.92 11.55 -14.54
CA ASP A 161 -8.28 12.87 -14.00
C ASP A 161 -9.16 13.66 -14.97
N VAL A 162 -9.97 14.57 -14.43
CA VAL A 162 -10.78 15.45 -15.28
C VAL A 162 -9.90 16.57 -15.82
N LEU A 163 -9.78 16.64 -17.14
CA LEU A 163 -9.16 17.76 -17.82
C LEU A 163 -10.25 18.70 -18.32
N VAL A 164 -10.18 19.96 -17.94
CA VAL A 164 -11.11 21.02 -18.33
C VAL A 164 -10.32 22.17 -18.94
N THR A 165 -10.82 22.76 -20.02
CA THR A 165 -10.38 24.08 -20.47
C THR A 165 -11.47 25.11 -20.22
N MET A 166 -11.09 26.33 -19.81
CA MET A 166 -12.03 27.43 -19.58
C MET A 166 -11.55 28.75 -20.17
N ASP A 167 -12.50 29.62 -20.46
CA ASP A 167 -12.23 31.00 -20.89
C ASP A 167 -11.86 31.92 -19.71
N ILE A 168 -11.54 33.19 -20.00
CA ILE A 168 -11.21 34.22 -18.99
C ILE A 168 -12.39 34.58 -18.06
N THR A 169 -13.61 34.15 -18.40
CA THR A 169 -14.82 34.36 -17.58
C THR A 169 -15.18 33.15 -16.73
N GLY A 170 -14.43 32.04 -16.88
CA GLY A 170 -14.56 30.80 -16.15
C GLY A 170 -15.61 29.83 -16.69
N ASN A 171 -16.08 30.02 -17.93
CA ASN A 171 -16.95 29.06 -18.59
C ASN A 171 -16.12 27.92 -19.17
N ILE A 172 -16.61 26.70 -19.00
CA ILE A 172 -15.97 25.49 -19.49
C ILE A 172 -16.13 25.41 -21.01
N MET A 173 -15.01 25.35 -21.72
CA MET A 173 -14.96 25.25 -23.18
C MET A 173 -14.84 23.82 -23.65
N THR A 174 -14.00 23.01 -23.00
CA THR A 174 -13.83 21.58 -23.29
C THR A 174 -13.63 20.78 -22.01
N CYS A 175 -14.01 19.51 -22.02
CA CYS A 175 -13.65 18.56 -20.97
C CYS A 175 -13.48 17.14 -21.51
N ASN A 176 -12.65 16.32 -20.87
CA ASN A 176 -12.52 14.89 -21.22
C ASN A 176 -13.63 14.04 -20.60
N GLN A 177 -13.71 12.77 -21.01
CA GLN A 177 -14.77 11.86 -20.57
C GLN A 177 -14.73 11.50 -19.08
N ALA A 178 -13.59 11.71 -18.40
CA ALA A 178 -13.42 11.46 -16.97
C ALA A 178 -14.42 12.22 -16.10
N VAL A 179 -14.97 13.34 -16.59
CA VAL A 179 -15.99 14.12 -15.87
C VAL A 179 -17.27 13.32 -15.58
N LYS A 180 -17.61 12.36 -16.45
CA LYS A 180 -18.74 11.45 -16.25
C LYS A 180 -18.48 10.46 -15.14
N THR A 181 -17.26 9.95 -15.06
CA THR A 181 -16.87 8.98 -14.04
C THR A 181 -16.70 9.65 -12.67
N ILE A 182 -16.06 10.83 -12.62
CA ILE A 182 -15.72 11.52 -11.38
C ILE A 182 -16.86 12.43 -10.87
N PHE A 183 -17.56 13.17 -11.73
CA PHE A 183 -18.62 14.08 -11.26
C PHE A 183 -20.04 13.60 -11.57
N GLY A 184 -20.20 12.61 -12.46
CA GLY A 184 -21.52 12.06 -12.82
C GLY A 184 -22.27 12.86 -13.89
N TYR A 185 -21.64 13.87 -14.49
CA TYR A 185 -22.21 14.71 -15.56
C TYR A 185 -21.71 14.27 -16.93
N THR A 186 -22.50 14.48 -17.98
CA THR A 186 -22.00 14.31 -19.36
C THR A 186 -21.15 15.53 -19.76
N VAL A 187 -20.37 15.38 -20.84
CA VAL A 187 -19.64 16.52 -21.44
C VAL A 187 -20.63 17.64 -21.79
N ASP A 188 -21.74 17.29 -22.44
CA ASP A 188 -22.78 18.24 -22.85
C ASP A 188 -23.46 18.95 -21.67
N ASP A 189 -23.58 18.31 -20.49
CA ASP A 189 -24.13 18.93 -19.28
C ASP A 189 -23.23 20.08 -18.77
N ILE A 190 -21.92 20.02 -19.09
CA ILE A 190 -20.88 20.85 -18.47
C ILE A 190 -20.36 21.94 -19.40
N ILE A 191 -20.30 21.71 -20.72
CA ILE A 191 -19.85 22.74 -21.66
C ILE A 191 -20.70 24.00 -21.50
N GLY A 192 -20.05 25.15 -21.38
CA GLY A 192 -20.67 26.46 -21.17
C GLY A 192 -21.06 26.76 -19.71
N GLN A 193 -21.02 25.79 -18.81
CA GLN A 193 -21.22 26.03 -17.38
C GLN A 193 -19.98 26.66 -16.74
N LYS A 194 -20.17 27.35 -15.62
CA LYS A 194 -19.05 27.88 -14.83
C LYS A 194 -18.35 26.74 -14.09
N LEU A 195 -17.02 26.76 -14.05
CA LEU A 195 -16.23 25.78 -13.29
C LEU A 195 -16.64 25.66 -11.81
N LEU A 196 -17.04 26.78 -11.22
CA LEU A 196 -17.58 26.90 -9.85
C LEU A 196 -18.78 25.99 -9.55
N PHE A 197 -19.48 25.52 -10.59
CA PHE A 197 -20.56 24.55 -10.43
C PHE A 197 -20.05 23.18 -9.96
N LEU A 198 -18.85 22.79 -10.40
CA LEU A 198 -18.26 21.48 -10.09
C LEU A 198 -17.43 21.51 -8.82
N ILE A 199 -16.80 22.65 -8.49
CA ILE A 199 -15.76 22.71 -7.46
C ILE A 199 -15.82 24.02 -6.65
N ASN A 200 -15.49 23.90 -5.37
CA ASN A 200 -15.27 25.01 -4.45
C ASN A 200 -13.87 24.91 -3.83
N THR A 201 -13.16 26.03 -3.72
CA THR A 201 -11.88 26.13 -2.99
C THR A 201 -11.90 27.32 -2.05
N THR A 202 -10.88 27.47 -1.21
CA THR A 202 -10.68 28.68 -0.38
C THR A 202 -10.56 29.97 -1.19
N HIS A 203 -10.23 29.88 -2.47
CA HIS A 203 -10.03 31.03 -3.38
C HIS A 203 -11.05 31.09 -4.53
N ILE A 204 -11.86 30.06 -4.72
CA ILE A 204 -12.82 29.90 -5.81
C ILE A 204 -14.14 29.44 -5.17
N MET A 205 -15.02 30.39 -4.85
CA MET A 205 -16.33 30.13 -4.25
C MET A 205 -17.46 30.74 -5.09
N PRO A 206 -18.73 30.33 -4.91
CA PRO A 206 -19.84 30.92 -5.63
C PRO A 206 -19.92 32.42 -5.29
N GLY A 207 -19.75 33.29 -6.31
CA GLY A 207 -19.70 34.74 -6.15
C GLY A 207 -18.30 35.36 -6.15
N THR A 208 -17.22 34.56 -6.23
CA THR A 208 -15.87 35.08 -6.45
C THR A 208 -15.75 35.70 -7.84
N ASP A 209 -15.08 36.86 -7.94
CA ASP A 209 -14.67 37.42 -9.22
C ASP A 209 -13.59 36.53 -9.85
N ILE A 210 -13.99 35.72 -10.82
CA ILE A 210 -13.13 34.81 -11.57
C ILE A 210 -11.98 35.57 -12.25
N GLY A 211 -12.20 36.81 -12.68
CA GLY A 211 -11.16 37.65 -13.27
C GLY A 211 -10.06 38.01 -12.26
N GLN A 212 -10.43 38.24 -11.00
CA GLN A 212 -9.49 38.52 -9.92
C GLN A 212 -8.73 37.26 -9.47
N PHE A 213 -9.39 36.11 -9.45
CA PHE A 213 -8.76 34.80 -9.22
C PHE A 213 -7.70 34.50 -10.30
N ILE A 214 -8.06 34.69 -11.56
CA ILE A 214 -7.17 34.53 -12.72
C ILE A 214 -5.99 35.51 -12.67
N ALA A 215 -6.22 36.76 -12.28
CA ALA A 215 -5.15 37.74 -12.14
C ALA A 215 -4.14 37.38 -11.04
N ASN A 216 -4.59 36.71 -9.97
CA ASN A 216 -3.75 36.27 -8.86
C ASN A 216 -2.91 35.02 -9.22
N LEU A 217 -3.43 34.11 -10.05
CA LEU A 217 -2.68 32.95 -10.55
C LEU A 217 -1.37 33.33 -11.27
N ASN A 218 -1.33 34.51 -11.90
CA ASN A 218 -0.15 35.00 -12.64
C ASN A 218 0.98 35.55 -11.74
N LYS A 219 0.70 35.89 -10.48
CA LYS A 219 1.69 36.49 -9.57
C LYS A 219 2.46 35.47 -8.73
N ASP A 220 1.85 34.33 -8.42
CA ASP A 220 2.43 33.29 -7.58
C ASP A 220 2.49 31.95 -8.32
N ARG A 221 3.70 31.51 -8.70
CA ARG A 221 3.91 30.15 -9.28
C ARG A 221 3.45 29.02 -8.33
N ASN A 222 3.35 29.31 -7.03
CA ASN A 222 2.89 28.40 -5.98
C ASN A 222 1.36 28.21 -5.94
N LEU A 223 0.56 29.01 -6.67
CA LEU A 223 -0.91 28.83 -6.73
C LEU A 223 -1.36 27.73 -7.71
N SER A 224 -0.41 27.08 -8.40
CA SER A 224 -0.69 26.07 -9.42
C SER A 224 -1.30 24.78 -8.87
N ARG A 225 -1.24 24.50 -7.56
CA ARG A 225 -1.89 23.34 -6.92
C ARG A 225 -2.84 23.84 -5.83
N GLN A 226 -4.14 23.65 -6.00
CA GLN A 226 -5.18 24.10 -5.07
C GLN A 226 -5.97 22.92 -4.55
N SER A 227 -6.19 22.84 -3.24
CA SER A 227 -7.13 21.89 -2.66
C SER A 227 -8.53 22.47 -2.65
N GLY A 228 -9.53 21.63 -2.93
CA GLY A 228 -10.93 22.02 -2.99
C GLY A 228 -11.88 20.90 -2.61
N THR A 229 -13.16 21.16 -2.77
CA THR A 229 -14.26 20.22 -2.66
C THR A 229 -14.98 20.15 -4.00
N GLY A 230 -15.04 18.97 -4.60
CA GLY A 230 -15.85 18.68 -5.77
C GLY A 230 -17.27 18.27 -5.36
N HIS A 231 -18.25 18.61 -6.21
CA HIS A 231 -19.66 18.30 -6.00
C HIS A 231 -20.19 17.43 -7.13
N ARG A 232 -20.60 16.20 -6.80
CA ARG A 232 -21.16 15.26 -7.78
C ARG A 232 -22.62 15.60 -8.07
N LYS A 233 -23.11 15.10 -9.21
CA LYS A 233 -24.52 15.26 -9.64
C LYS A 233 -25.54 14.68 -8.66
N ASP A 234 -25.14 13.69 -7.85
CA ASP A 234 -25.98 13.08 -6.81
C ASP A 234 -26.04 13.90 -5.50
N GLY A 235 -25.30 15.00 -5.42
CA GLY A 235 -25.23 15.88 -4.24
C GLY A 235 -24.11 15.52 -3.25
N SER A 236 -23.39 14.41 -3.44
CA SER A 236 -22.23 14.07 -2.62
C SER A 236 -21.04 14.99 -2.90
N SER A 237 -20.18 15.17 -1.91
CA SER A 237 -19.00 16.04 -1.99
C SER A 237 -17.74 15.25 -1.65
N PHE A 238 -16.64 15.58 -2.33
CA PHE A 238 -15.37 14.85 -2.19
C PHE A 238 -14.16 15.79 -2.32
N PRO A 239 -13.02 15.47 -1.69
CA PRO A 239 -11.83 16.30 -1.80
C PRO A 239 -11.25 16.22 -3.22
N VAL A 240 -10.97 17.38 -3.80
CA VAL A 240 -10.32 17.49 -5.12
C VAL A 240 -9.03 18.28 -5.01
N GLU A 241 -8.13 18.01 -5.95
CA GLU A 241 -6.93 18.81 -6.15
C GLU A 241 -6.89 19.35 -7.59
N LEU A 242 -6.58 20.63 -7.72
CA LEU A 242 -6.67 21.36 -8.98
C LEU A 242 -5.27 21.78 -9.41
N ASN A 243 -4.91 21.46 -10.65
CA ASN A 243 -3.73 22.01 -11.30
C ASN A 243 -4.12 22.95 -12.42
N ILE A 244 -3.84 24.24 -12.28
CA ILE A 244 -4.28 25.27 -13.22
C ILE A 244 -3.08 25.83 -14.00
N ARG A 245 -3.17 25.82 -15.33
CA ARG A 245 -2.17 26.39 -16.24
C ARG A 245 -2.82 27.35 -17.23
N GLU A 246 -2.20 28.52 -17.41
CA GLU A 246 -2.56 29.45 -18.48
C GLU A 246 -1.97 28.96 -19.81
N VAL A 247 -2.78 28.98 -20.86
CA VAL A 247 -2.40 28.67 -22.24
C VAL A 247 -2.94 29.75 -23.16
N VAL A 248 -2.16 30.16 -24.16
CA VAL A 248 -2.62 31.10 -25.18
C VAL A 248 -2.86 30.34 -26.48
N ILE A 249 -4.11 30.25 -26.92
CA ILE A 249 -4.51 29.57 -28.16
C ILE A 249 -5.14 30.61 -29.10
N ASN A 250 -4.65 30.72 -30.33
CA ASN A 250 -5.13 31.68 -31.33
C ASN A 250 -5.15 33.15 -30.84
N GLY A 251 -4.19 33.52 -29.98
CA GLY A 251 -4.09 34.87 -29.39
C GLY A 251 -5.07 35.15 -28.24
N GLN A 252 -5.90 34.18 -27.85
CA GLN A 252 -6.80 34.27 -26.70
C GLN A 252 -6.24 33.51 -25.50
N LYS A 253 -6.36 34.10 -24.31
CA LYS A 253 -6.00 33.47 -23.04
C LYS A 253 -7.05 32.45 -22.63
N GLN A 254 -6.62 31.24 -22.33
CA GLN A 254 -7.43 30.15 -21.82
C GLN A 254 -6.72 29.50 -20.63
N PHE A 255 -7.46 28.73 -19.84
CA PHE A 255 -6.91 28.02 -18.70
C PHE A 255 -7.21 26.53 -18.82
N THR A 256 -6.16 25.72 -18.72
CA THR A 256 -6.26 24.26 -18.63
C THR A 256 -6.19 23.87 -17.17
N ILE A 257 -7.15 23.07 -16.73
CA ILE A 257 -7.34 22.66 -15.35
C ILE A 257 -7.40 21.15 -15.30
N VAL A 258 -6.47 20.55 -14.55
CA VAL A 258 -6.54 19.13 -14.18
C VAL A 258 -7.21 19.06 -12.81
N ILE A 259 -8.26 18.28 -12.69
CA ILE A 259 -8.99 18.03 -11.44
C ILE A 259 -8.81 16.56 -11.09
N SER A 260 -8.09 16.31 -10.01
CA SER A 260 -7.84 14.96 -9.49
C SER A 260 -8.74 14.70 -8.29
N ASP A 261 -9.42 13.54 -8.27
CA ASP A 261 -10.10 13.04 -7.07
C ASP A 261 -9.05 12.47 -6.11
N VAL A 262 -8.88 13.10 -4.94
CA VAL A 262 -7.87 12.69 -3.96
C VAL A 262 -8.48 11.93 -2.77
N THR A 263 -9.72 11.44 -2.92
CA THR A 263 -10.44 10.73 -1.85
C THR A 263 -9.67 9.51 -1.37
N GLU A 264 -9.31 8.58 -2.26
CA GLU A 264 -8.56 7.36 -1.90
C GLU A 264 -7.23 7.68 -1.24
N ARG A 265 -6.52 8.70 -1.74
CA ARG A 265 -5.26 9.16 -1.15
C ARG A 265 -5.45 9.69 0.26
N HIS A 266 -6.44 10.55 0.49
CA HIS A 266 -6.74 11.09 1.82
C HIS A 266 -7.21 9.99 2.79
N GLU A 267 -8.02 9.04 2.32
CA GLU A 267 -8.46 7.89 3.11
C GLU A 267 -7.29 6.99 3.48
N ALA A 268 -6.41 6.68 2.51
CA ALA A 268 -5.19 5.91 2.74
C ALA A 268 -4.25 6.62 3.71
N GLU A 269 -4.01 7.92 3.53
CA GLU A 269 -3.19 8.72 4.46
C GLU A 269 -3.80 8.74 5.87
N ARG A 270 -5.13 8.88 6.00
CA ARG A 270 -5.82 8.80 7.29
C ARG A 270 -5.67 7.42 7.93
N LEU A 271 -5.82 6.36 7.14
CA LEU A 271 -5.68 4.98 7.59
C LEU A 271 -4.23 4.70 8.04
N ILE A 272 -3.24 5.14 7.27
CA ILE A 272 -1.81 5.04 7.60
C ILE A 272 -1.53 5.77 8.91
N ARG A 273 -2.01 7.02 9.07
CA ARG A 273 -1.84 7.76 10.33
C ARG A 273 -2.50 7.04 11.50
N LYS A 274 -3.70 6.49 11.31
CA LYS A 274 -4.38 5.70 12.34
C LYS A 274 -3.59 4.44 12.69
N MET A 275 -3.07 3.70 11.72
CA MET A 275 -2.24 2.51 11.94
C MET A 275 -0.88 2.83 12.56
N ALA A 276 -0.32 4.00 12.29
CA ALA A 276 0.96 4.45 12.85
C ALA A 276 0.86 4.82 14.34
N LEU A 277 -0.34 5.20 14.82
CA LEU A 277 -0.56 5.77 16.15
C LEU A 277 -1.51 4.95 17.05
N HIS A 278 -2.28 4.02 16.48
CA HIS A 278 -3.23 3.19 17.23
C HIS A 278 -2.95 1.71 17.04
N ASP A 279 -3.25 0.93 18.09
CA ASP A 279 -3.26 -0.53 18.03
C ASP A 279 -4.44 -1.02 17.17
N SER A 280 -4.16 -1.86 16.17
CA SER A 280 -5.16 -2.30 15.20
C SER A 280 -6.23 -3.23 15.79
N LEU A 281 -5.92 -3.93 16.88
CA LEU A 281 -6.83 -4.88 17.51
C LEU A 281 -7.83 -4.20 18.45
N THR A 282 -7.34 -3.28 19.28
CA THR A 282 -8.09 -2.65 20.38
C THR A 282 -8.54 -1.23 20.05
N GLY A 283 -7.90 -0.56 19.09
CA GLY A 283 -8.17 0.85 18.75
C GLY A 283 -7.51 1.86 19.71
N LEU A 284 -6.91 1.40 20.80
CA LEU A 284 -6.18 2.22 21.77
C LEU A 284 -4.97 2.89 21.15
N ALA A 285 -4.38 3.86 21.85
CA ALA A 285 -3.07 4.38 21.48
C ALA A 285 -2.05 3.24 21.42
N ASN A 286 -1.14 3.29 20.45
CA ASN A 286 0.03 2.41 20.46
C ASN A 286 1.19 3.07 21.21
N ARG A 287 2.32 2.36 21.29
CA ARG A 287 3.55 2.85 21.95
C ARG A 287 4.02 4.23 21.44
N ASN A 288 3.91 4.48 20.12
CA ASN A 288 4.34 5.74 19.52
C ASN A 288 3.46 6.91 19.97
N LEU A 289 2.13 6.73 19.94
CA LEU A 289 1.21 7.76 20.39
C LEU A 289 1.33 8.00 21.91
N LEU A 290 1.54 6.95 22.70
CA LEU A 290 1.79 7.10 24.14
C LEU A 290 3.03 7.95 24.42
N GLN A 291 4.14 7.68 23.73
CA GLN A 291 5.38 8.46 23.85
C GLN A 291 5.14 9.94 23.51
N GLN A 292 4.48 10.21 22.38
CA GLN A 292 4.15 11.59 21.96
C GLN A 292 3.29 12.31 23.01
N ARG A 293 2.28 11.62 23.56
CA ARG A 293 1.40 12.16 24.61
C ARG A 293 2.16 12.41 25.91
N LEU A 294 3.10 11.54 26.28
CA LEU A 294 3.96 11.75 27.45
C LEU A 294 4.83 13.00 27.29
N ASP A 295 5.50 13.16 26.14
CA ASP A 295 6.35 14.32 25.86
C ASP A 295 5.56 15.65 25.87
N GLU A 296 4.33 15.63 25.37
CA GLU A 296 3.38 16.76 25.46
C GLU A 296 2.96 17.03 26.91
N ALA A 297 2.55 15.98 27.62
CA ALA A 297 2.07 16.07 28.99
C ALA A 297 3.16 16.57 29.95
N MET A 298 4.41 16.13 29.81
CA MET A 298 5.53 16.59 30.63
C MET A 298 5.81 18.08 30.41
N ARG A 299 5.77 18.55 29.16
CA ARG A 299 5.91 20.00 28.85
C ARG A 299 4.77 20.83 29.43
N MET A 300 3.55 20.29 29.48
CA MET A 300 2.40 20.96 30.10
C MET A 300 2.51 20.94 31.63
N ALA A 301 2.81 19.78 32.22
CA ALA A 301 3.00 19.57 33.65
C ALA A 301 4.05 20.53 34.23
N LYS A 302 5.20 20.66 33.55
CA LYS A 302 6.26 21.61 33.92
C LYS A 302 5.80 23.07 33.92
N ARG A 303 4.96 23.46 32.96
CA ARG A 303 4.42 24.84 32.87
C ARG A 303 3.34 25.13 33.90
N MET A 304 2.56 24.12 34.29
CA MET A 304 1.40 24.26 35.15
C MET A 304 1.68 23.86 36.61
N ASP A 305 2.90 23.45 36.93
CA ASP A 305 3.30 22.88 38.21
C ASP A 305 2.38 21.72 38.65
N LYS A 306 2.17 20.78 37.73
CA LYS A 306 1.34 19.58 37.93
C LYS A 306 2.19 18.33 37.86
N LYS A 307 1.69 17.25 38.47
CA LYS A 307 2.27 15.92 38.34
C LYS A 307 1.60 15.14 37.19
N LEU A 308 2.29 14.12 36.71
CA LEU A 308 1.70 13.07 35.86
C LEU A 308 2.20 11.71 36.33
N SER A 309 1.54 10.64 35.89
CA SER A 309 1.92 9.27 36.22
C SER A 309 1.82 8.37 35.01
N VAL A 310 2.78 7.45 34.89
CA VAL A 310 2.73 6.34 33.96
C VAL A 310 2.41 5.08 34.73
N MET A 311 1.41 4.35 34.27
CA MET A 311 1.04 3.03 34.78
C MET A 311 1.30 2.01 33.67
N PHE A 312 2.17 1.03 33.91
CA PHE A 312 2.34 -0.14 33.04
C PHE A 312 1.56 -1.31 33.61
N LEU A 313 0.89 -2.05 32.73
CA LEU A 313 -0.03 -3.13 33.08
C LEU A 313 0.28 -4.37 32.27
N ASP A 314 0.23 -5.53 32.91
CA ASP A 314 0.35 -6.83 32.27
C ASP A 314 -0.80 -7.74 32.73
N LEU A 315 -1.38 -8.52 31.82
CA LEU A 315 -2.51 -9.37 32.13
C LEU A 315 -2.07 -10.72 32.70
N ASP A 316 -2.30 -10.89 34.00
CA ASP A 316 -1.97 -12.13 34.69
C ASP A 316 -2.84 -13.28 34.17
N GLY A 317 -2.18 -14.33 33.68
CA GLY A 317 -2.87 -15.53 33.19
C GLY A 317 -3.41 -15.43 31.76
N PHE A 318 -2.98 -14.44 30.98
CA PHE A 318 -3.37 -14.34 29.57
C PHE A 318 -2.84 -15.49 28.70
N LYS A 319 -1.56 -15.87 28.88
CA LYS A 319 -0.94 -16.95 28.10
C LYS A 319 -1.70 -18.29 28.18
N PRO A 320 -2.07 -18.80 29.38
CA PRO A 320 -2.94 -19.99 29.48
C PRO A 320 -4.27 -19.88 28.72
N VAL A 321 -4.86 -18.69 28.61
CA VAL A 321 -6.09 -18.50 27.82
C VAL A 321 -5.82 -18.73 26.33
N ASN A 322 -4.73 -18.18 25.81
CA ASN A 322 -4.33 -18.42 24.41
C ASN A 322 -3.99 -19.89 24.16
N ASP A 323 -3.26 -20.52 25.08
CA ASP A 323 -2.82 -21.91 24.92
C ASP A 323 -4.00 -22.89 24.94
N ILE A 324 -5.06 -22.61 25.72
CA ILE A 324 -6.22 -23.49 25.87
C ILE A 324 -7.33 -23.19 24.85
N PHE A 325 -7.63 -21.90 24.60
CA PHE A 325 -8.79 -21.46 23.82
C PHE A 325 -8.43 -20.80 22.48
N GLY A 326 -7.14 -20.70 22.16
CA GLY A 326 -6.63 -20.13 20.92
C GLY A 326 -6.57 -18.59 20.90
N HIS A 327 -5.78 -18.06 19.97
CA HIS A 327 -5.54 -16.62 19.83
C HIS A 327 -6.80 -15.79 19.53
N ALA A 328 -7.78 -16.34 18.82
CA ALA A 328 -9.04 -15.64 18.54
C ALA A 328 -9.82 -15.30 19.84
N THR A 329 -9.76 -16.18 20.84
CA THR A 329 -10.35 -15.96 22.16
C THR A 329 -9.54 -14.92 22.93
N GLY A 330 -8.20 -15.00 22.86
CA GLY A 330 -7.30 -13.99 23.41
C GLY A 330 -7.57 -12.58 22.85
N ASP A 331 -7.77 -12.47 21.54
CA ASP A 331 -8.06 -11.19 20.88
C ASP A 331 -9.38 -10.58 21.36
N LYS A 332 -10.42 -11.39 21.54
CA LYS A 332 -11.70 -10.95 22.13
C LYS A 332 -11.50 -10.49 23.58
N LEU A 333 -10.69 -11.22 24.35
CA LEU A 333 -10.37 -10.88 25.74
C LEU A 333 -9.62 -9.54 25.82
N LEU A 334 -8.63 -9.32 24.95
CA LEU A 334 -7.89 -8.06 24.88
C LEU A 334 -8.78 -6.87 24.56
N ARG A 335 -9.76 -7.03 23.66
CA ARG A 335 -10.76 -5.97 23.36
C ARG A 335 -11.64 -5.65 24.57
N VAL A 336 -12.07 -6.67 25.32
CA VAL A 336 -12.87 -6.45 26.54
C VAL A 336 -12.05 -5.73 27.61
N VAL A 337 -10.79 -6.12 27.79
CA VAL A 337 -9.86 -5.45 28.72
C VAL A 337 -9.63 -4.00 28.29
N ALA A 338 -9.34 -3.76 27.02
CA ALA A 338 -9.13 -2.40 26.48
C ALA A 338 -10.31 -1.48 26.83
N ASN A 339 -11.55 -1.92 26.58
CA ASN A 339 -12.75 -1.17 26.91
C ASN A 339 -12.89 -0.94 28.44
N ARG A 340 -12.56 -1.94 29.28
CA ARG A 340 -12.57 -1.77 30.74
C ARG A 340 -11.54 -0.73 31.20
N LEU A 341 -10.37 -0.69 30.57
CA LEU A 341 -9.33 0.29 30.88
C LEU A 341 -9.77 1.70 30.48
N GLU A 342 -10.36 1.89 29.30
CA GLU A 342 -10.92 3.17 28.87
C GLU A 342 -12.00 3.68 29.83
N ILE A 343 -12.92 2.83 30.27
CA ILE A 343 -13.95 3.20 31.27
C ILE A 343 -13.32 3.59 32.63
N CYS A 344 -12.17 3.00 32.97
CA CYS A 344 -11.45 3.32 34.19
C CYS A 344 -10.65 4.62 34.08
N ALA A 345 -10.32 5.08 32.88
CA ALA A 345 -9.55 6.28 32.62
C ALA A 345 -10.47 7.52 32.51
N ARG A 346 -9.90 8.71 32.73
CA ARG A 346 -10.60 9.98 32.44
C ARG A 346 -10.40 10.34 30.97
N GLU A 347 -11.24 11.23 30.45
CA GLU A 347 -11.13 11.72 29.06
C GLU A 347 -9.77 12.36 28.73
N ILE A 348 -9.10 12.95 29.73
CA ILE A 348 -7.76 13.54 29.59
C ILE A 348 -6.62 12.54 29.74
N ASP A 349 -6.90 11.34 30.24
CA ASP A 349 -5.90 10.28 30.43
C ASP A 349 -5.75 9.53 29.09
N THR A 350 -4.56 9.00 28.82
CA THR A 350 -4.33 8.20 27.61
C THR A 350 -4.21 6.74 27.99
N VAL A 351 -5.04 5.88 27.40
CA VAL A 351 -4.93 4.42 27.50
C VAL A 351 -4.28 3.89 26.23
N ALA A 352 -3.25 3.06 26.40
CA ALA A 352 -2.47 2.50 25.31
C ALA A 352 -2.30 0.99 25.44
N ARG A 353 -2.10 0.31 24.31
CA ARG A 353 -1.61 -1.06 24.25
C ARG A 353 -0.20 -1.05 23.68
N LEU A 354 0.75 -1.63 24.41
CA LEU A 354 2.16 -1.64 24.04
C LEU A 354 2.50 -2.80 23.11
N GLY A 355 1.79 -3.92 23.27
CA GLY A 355 1.95 -5.15 22.50
C GLY A 355 1.55 -6.37 23.36
N GLY A 356 1.24 -7.51 22.74
CA GLY A 356 0.87 -8.71 23.50
C GLY A 356 -0.29 -8.46 24.49
N ASP A 357 -0.03 -8.73 25.76
CA ASP A 357 -0.88 -8.48 26.94
C ASP A 357 -0.50 -7.23 27.75
N GLU A 358 0.38 -6.40 27.21
CA GLU A 358 0.87 -5.19 27.89
C GLU A 358 0.04 -3.96 27.52
N PHE A 359 -0.40 -3.24 28.55
CA PHE A 359 -1.14 -1.98 28.44
C PHE A 359 -0.43 -0.89 29.24
N ALA A 360 -0.76 0.36 28.94
CA ALA A 360 -0.31 1.50 29.70
C ALA A 360 -1.42 2.53 29.89
N ILE A 361 -1.37 3.26 31.00
CA ILE A 361 -2.21 4.43 31.25
C ILE A 361 -1.32 5.61 31.61
N LEU A 362 -1.44 6.70 30.87
CA LEU A 362 -0.84 8.00 31.19
C LEU A 362 -1.90 8.88 31.86
N ALA A 363 -1.74 9.10 33.16
CA ALA A 363 -2.61 9.98 33.93
C ALA A 363 -1.99 11.38 34.03
N THR A 364 -2.72 12.42 33.64
CA THR A 364 -2.21 13.79 33.57
C THR A 364 -2.94 14.74 34.53
N GLY A 365 -2.33 15.89 34.84
CA GLY A 365 -2.96 16.91 35.69
C GLY A 365 -3.21 16.44 37.12
N ILE A 366 -2.26 15.69 37.70
CA ILE A 366 -2.39 15.12 39.03
C ILE A 366 -1.99 16.15 40.09
N ASP A 367 -2.88 16.36 41.06
CA ASP A 367 -2.61 17.14 42.27
C ASP A 367 -2.15 16.26 43.45
N ASN A 368 -2.67 15.03 43.52
CA ASN A 368 -2.44 14.10 44.62
C ASN A 368 -2.28 12.67 44.08
N GLU A 369 -1.17 12.03 44.41
CA GLU A 369 -0.82 10.65 44.01
C GLU A 369 -1.86 9.62 44.46
N THR A 370 -2.60 9.90 45.55
CA THR A 370 -3.72 9.07 46.01
C THR A 370 -4.83 8.92 44.96
N ASN A 371 -4.96 9.87 44.03
CA ASN A 371 -5.89 9.75 42.92
C ASN A 371 -5.46 8.65 41.93
N VAL A 372 -4.15 8.49 41.72
CA VAL A 372 -3.59 7.46 40.85
C VAL A 372 -3.69 6.09 41.50
N THR A 373 -3.35 5.95 42.78
CA THR A 373 -3.49 4.66 43.48
C THR A 373 -4.94 4.18 43.51
N ARG A 374 -5.90 5.09 43.68
CA ARG A 374 -7.33 4.77 43.56
C ARG A 374 -7.74 4.40 42.13
N ALA A 375 -7.16 5.03 41.12
CA ALA A 375 -7.38 4.62 39.73
C ALA A 375 -6.78 3.23 39.46
N ALA A 376 -5.59 2.94 39.98
CA ALA A 376 -4.95 1.62 39.92
C ALA A 376 -5.83 0.53 40.53
N GLN A 377 -6.35 0.78 41.74
CA GLN A 377 -7.25 -0.15 42.40
C GLN A 377 -8.54 -0.38 41.59
N ARG A 378 -9.11 0.69 41.03
CA ARG A 378 -10.29 0.58 40.15
C ARG A 378 -9.99 -0.26 38.91
N VAL A 379 -8.79 -0.15 38.33
CA VAL A 379 -8.37 -0.97 37.19
C VAL A 379 -8.27 -2.44 37.60
N LEU A 380 -7.57 -2.76 38.70
CA LEU A 380 -7.47 -4.12 39.23
C LEU A 380 -8.87 -4.76 39.41
N ASP A 381 -9.78 -4.04 40.07
CA ASP A 381 -11.13 -4.51 40.36
C ASP A 381 -11.95 -4.73 39.09
N ASN A 382 -11.78 -3.88 38.06
CA ASN A 382 -12.52 -4.01 36.80
C ASN A 382 -11.97 -5.11 35.91
N VAL A 383 -10.65 -5.26 35.81
CA VAL A 383 -10.03 -6.32 35.00
C VAL A 383 -10.36 -7.70 35.59
N ARG A 384 -10.38 -7.84 36.92
CA ARG A 384 -10.69 -9.09 37.62
C ARG A 384 -12.12 -9.61 37.44
N LYS A 385 -13.05 -8.77 36.99
CA LYS A 385 -14.44 -9.21 36.73
C LYS A 385 -14.45 -10.32 35.68
N PRO A 386 -15.30 -11.36 35.82
CA PRO A 386 -15.43 -12.41 34.82
C PRO A 386 -15.68 -11.85 33.40
N ILE A 387 -15.05 -12.43 32.39
CA ILE A 387 -15.20 -12.10 30.98
C ILE A 387 -15.84 -13.31 30.29
N ILE A 388 -17.04 -13.13 29.74
CA ILE A 388 -17.75 -14.22 29.03
C ILE A 388 -17.40 -14.13 27.55
N ILE A 389 -16.72 -15.14 27.01
CA ILE A 389 -16.38 -15.26 25.60
C ILE A 389 -16.80 -16.65 25.13
N ASP A 390 -17.58 -16.72 24.05
CA ASP A 390 -18.03 -17.98 23.43
C ASP A 390 -18.67 -18.97 24.43
N GLY A 391 -19.35 -18.45 25.46
CA GLY A 391 -20.02 -19.22 26.51
C GLY A 391 -19.15 -19.63 27.69
N TYR A 392 -17.84 -19.38 27.65
CA TYR A 392 -16.91 -19.66 28.75
C TYR A 392 -16.64 -18.40 29.58
N SER A 393 -16.54 -18.58 30.90
CA SER A 393 -16.19 -17.51 31.83
C SER A 393 -14.69 -17.54 32.09
N HIS A 394 -13.98 -16.51 31.62
CA HIS A 394 -12.55 -16.30 31.87
C HIS A 394 -12.36 -15.31 33.01
N GLN A 395 -11.51 -15.65 33.97
CA GLN A 395 -11.12 -14.76 35.05
C GLN A 395 -9.60 -14.57 35.01
N ILE A 396 -9.18 -13.36 34.66
CA ILE A 396 -7.78 -12.95 34.60
C ILE A 396 -7.51 -11.85 35.62
N GLY A 397 -6.25 -11.67 35.99
CA GLY A 397 -5.79 -10.55 36.82
C GLY A 397 -5.04 -9.51 35.98
N THR A 398 -4.54 -8.48 36.64
CA THR A 398 -3.50 -7.63 36.05
C THR A 398 -2.54 -7.15 37.13
N SER A 399 -1.26 -7.15 36.80
CA SER A 399 -0.21 -6.54 37.62
C SER A 399 0.06 -5.13 37.11
N ILE A 400 0.29 -4.17 38.01
CA ILE A 400 0.46 -2.76 37.65
C ILE A 400 1.74 -2.18 38.28
N GLY A 401 2.60 -1.60 37.47
CA GLY A 401 3.73 -0.78 37.90
C GLY A 401 3.46 0.71 37.66
N ILE A 402 3.82 1.57 38.61
CA ILE A 402 3.47 3.00 38.57
C ILE A 402 4.70 3.85 38.84
N SER A 403 4.97 4.84 37.98
CA SER A 403 5.95 5.90 38.21
C SER A 403 5.32 7.30 38.12
N PHE A 404 5.99 8.29 38.69
CA PHE A 404 5.52 9.66 38.82
C PHE A 404 6.54 10.69 38.32
N TYR A 405 6.04 11.64 37.54
CA TYR A 405 6.75 12.88 37.24
C TYR A 405 6.32 13.99 38.21
N PRO A 406 7.25 14.83 38.70
CA PRO A 406 8.70 14.77 38.53
C PRO A 406 9.42 13.99 39.65
N SER A 407 8.69 13.35 40.58
CA SER A 407 9.29 12.77 41.79
C SER A 407 10.26 11.64 41.53
N ASP A 408 9.97 10.81 40.53
CA ASP A 408 10.78 9.63 40.22
C ASP A 408 11.80 9.97 39.13
N SER A 409 11.36 10.65 38.07
CA SER A 409 12.24 11.15 37.01
C SER A 409 11.63 12.32 36.22
N GLU A 410 12.50 13.19 35.68
CA GLU A 410 12.16 14.21 34.69
C GLU A 410 12.38 13.76 33.24
N ASP A 411 12.85 12.53 33.03
CA ASP A 411 13.13 11.95 31.71
C ASP A 411 12.03 10.94 31.31
N PRO A 412 11.40 11.08 30.12
CA PRO A 412 10.33 10.19 29.67
C PRO A 412 10.73 8.71 29.60
N GLU A 413 11.93 8.42 29.09
CA GLU A 413 12.41 7.03 28.94
C GLU A 413 12.63 6.39 30.31
N GLU A 414 13.21 7.14 31.24
CA GLU A 414 13.42 6.67 32.60
C GLU A 414 12.10 6.46 33.37
N LEU A 415 11.07 7.29 33.16
CA LEU A 415 9.74 7.06 33.75
C LEU A 415 9.12 5.73 33.29
N PHE A 416 9.27 5.39 32.01
CA PHE A 416 8.84 4.10 31.48
C PHE A 416 9.63 2.94 32.08
N ARG A 417 10.96 3.08 32.18
CA ARG A 417 11.81 2.07 32.80
C ARG A 417 11.44 1.84 34.27
N MET A 418 11.19 2.90 35.03
CA MET A 418 10.80 2.84 36.43
C MET A 418 9.41 2.19 36.63
N ALA A 419 8.45 2.50 35.75
CA ALA A 419 7.14 1.84 35.77
C ALA A 419 7.26 0.34 35.46
N ASP A 420 8.12 -0.04 34.53
CA ASP A 420 8.39 -1.45 34.19
C ASP A 420 9.02 -2.22 35.36
N VAL A 421 10.00 -1.63 36.05
CA VAL A 421 10.61 -2.22 37.26
C VAL A 421 9.56 -2.42 38.36
N ALA A 422 8.69 -1.44 38.58
CA ALA A 422 7.59 -1.57 39.53
C ALA A 422 6.59 -2.66 39.10
N LEU A 423 6.32 -2.81 37.80
CA LEU A 423 5.44 -3.85 37.26
C LEU A 423 6.04 -5.24 37.49
N TYR A 424 7.33 -5.41 37.26
CA TYR A 424 8.04 -6.65 37.56
C TYR A 424 7.91 -7.02 39.04
N GLN A 425 8.15 -6.07 39.95
CA GLN A 425 7.96 -6.29 41.38
C GLN A 425 6.52 -6.65 41.74
N ALA A 426 5.52 -6.05 41.08
CA ALA A 426 4.11 -6.41 41.27
C ALA A 426 3.81 -7.87 40.87
N LYS A 427 4.47 -8.38 39.82
CA LYS A 427 4.34 -9.79 39.42
C LYS A 427 4.95 -10.74 40.46
N ASP A 428 6.06 -10.35 41.07
CA ASP A 428 6.75 -11.16 42.08
C ASP A 428 6.05 -11.16 43.44
N ASP A 429 5.46 -10.03 43.82
CA ASP A 429 4.76 -9.85 45.10
C ASP A 429 3.37 -10.52 45.14
N GLY A 430 3.02 -11.32 44.12
CA GLY A 430 1.83 -12.17 44.13
C GLY A 430 0.81 -11.90 43.02
N ARG A 431 1.12 -11.00 42.07
CA ARG A 431 0.24 -10.61 40.94
C ARG A 431 -1.09 -9.99 41.38
N ASN A 432 -1.88 -9.47 40.44
CA ASN A 432 -3.16 -8.83 40.73
C ASN A 432 -3.06 -7.71 41.80
N ILE A 433 -1.97 -6.96 41.75
CA ILE A 433 -1.64 -5.86 42.67
C ILE A 433 -0.99 -4.72 41.88
N TYR A 434 -0.89 -3.56 42.51
CA TYR A 434 -0.06 -2.47 42.01
C TYR A 434 1.16 -2.23 42.92
N ARG A 435 2.22 -1.71 42.30
CA ARG A 435 3.41 -1.21 42.99
C ARG A 435 3.77 0.16 42.47
N LEU A 436 4.11 1.05 43.39
CA LEU A 436 4.73 2.33 43.08
C LEU A 436 6.23 2.11 42.99
N TYR A 437 6.89 2.76 42.04
CA TYR A 437 8.33 2.74 41.95
C TYR A 437 8.96 3.23 43.26
N ASN A 438 10.02 2.54 43.68
CA ASN A 438 10.91 2.95 44.76
C ASN A 438 12.34 2.53 44.34
N PRO A 439 13.36 3.38 44.53
CA PRO A 439 14.77 3.03 44.28
C PRO A 439 15.24 1.67 44.83
N GLU A 440 14.67 1.19 45.95
CA GLU A 440 14.99 -0.14 46.49
C GLU A 440 14.61 -1.28 45.54
N MET A 441 13.55 -1.12 44.73
CA MET A 441 13.15 -2.11 43.72
C MET A 441 14.21 -2.26 42.63
N ASP A 442 14.81 -1.15 42.19
CA ASP A 442 15.91 -1.16 41.22
C ASP A 442 17.14 -1.89 41.75
N ALA A 443 17.47 -1.67 43.04
CA ALA A 443 18.57 -2.34 43.69
C ALA A 443 18.33 -3.86 43.79
N GLN A 444 17.10 -4.24 44.15
CA GLN A 444 16.69 -5.64 44.23
C GLN A 444 16.72 -6.31 42.85
N ALA A 445 16.10 -5.71 41.83
CA ALA A 445 16.08 -6.28 40.48
C ALA A 445 17.50 -6.49 39.91
N LYS A 446 18.41 -5.53 40.15
CA LYS A 446 19.83 -5.68 39.77
C LYS A 446 20.52 -6.80 40.54
N ALA A 447 20.27 -6.92 41.84
CA ALA A 447 20.83 -7.98 42.66
C ALA A 447 20.33 -9.37 42.23
N GLU A 448 19.03 -9.51 41.93
CA GLU A 448 18.45 -10.75 41.43
C GLU A 448 19.03 -11.14 40.07
N LYS A 449 19.14 -10.18 39.14
CA LYS A 449 19.76 -10.43 37.83
C LYS A 449 21.21 -10.85 37.96
N GLN A 450 21.97 -10.22 38.86
CA GLN A 450 23.35 -10.61 39.11
C GLN A 450 23.45 -12.03 39.67
N ILE A 451 22.56 -12.40 40.61
CA ILE A 451 22.48 -13.77 41.13
C ILE A 451 22.16 -14.76 40.01
N GLU A 452 21.22 -14.45 39.11
CA GLU A 452 20.87 -15.31 37.97
C GLU A 452 22.10 -15.57 37.09
N ILE A 453 22.83 -14.52 36.70
CA ILE A 453 24.07 -14.62 35.89
C ILE A 453 25.14 -15.45 36.62
N ASP A 454 25.31 -15.23 37.91
CA ASP A 454 26.29 -15.96 38.73
C ASP A 454 25.86 -17.43 38.89
N LEU A 455 24.56 -17.72 38.98
CA LEU A 455 24.01 -19.06 39.11
C LEU A 455 24.31 -19.91 37.87
N GLU A 456 24.17 -19.35 36.66
CA GLU A 456 24.53 -20.03 35.42
C GLU A 456 26.01 -20.44 35.35
N LYS A 457 26.90 -19.63 35.94
CA LYS A 457 28.33 -19.93 36.04
C LYS A 457 28.58 -20.99 37.11
N ALA A 458 27.98 -20.81 38.28
CA ALA A 458 28.10 -21.71 39.42
C ALA A 458 27.68 -23.15 39.09
N ILE A 459 26.61 -23.32 38.30
CA ILE A 459 26.15 -24.64 37.87
C ILE A 459 27.21 -25.33 36.99
N ARG A 460 27.99 -24.58 36.21
CA ARG A 460 29.08 -25.13 35.38
C ARG A 460 30.38 -25.35 36.15
N ASN A 461 30.66 -24.54 37.17
CA ASN A 461 31.93 -24.50 37.88
C ASN A 461 31.97 -25.35 39.18
N ASP A 462 30.97 -26.20 39.43
CA ASP A 462 30.89 -27.02 40.65
C ASP A 462 30.91 -26.21 41.98
N GLU A 463 30.33 -25.01 41.99
CA GLU A 463 30.31 -24.11 43.16
C GLU A 463 29.24 -24.47 44.20
N PHE A 464 28.52 -25.58 44.01
CA PHE A 464 27.48 -26.05 44.93
C PHE A 464 27.98 -27.22 45.77
N ILE A 465 27.75 -27.12 47.07
CA ILE A 465 28.02 -28.19 48.03
C ILE A 465 26.73 -28.61 48.74
N LEU A 466 26.71 -29.84 49.24
CA LEU A 466 25.59 -30.36 50.03
C LEU A 466 26.00 -30.44 51.49
N HIS A 467 25.23 -29.78 52.35
CA HIS A 467 25.24 -30.03 53.79
C HIS A 467 24.18 -31.10 54.11
N TYR A 468 24.40 -31.88 55.16
CA TYR A 468 23.51 -32.96 55.54
C TYR A 468 23.01 -32.77 56.96
N GLN A 469 21.70 -32.63 57.13
CA GLN A 469 21.07 -32.51 58.43
C GLN A 469 20.55 -33.89 58.88
N PRO A 470 20.98 -34.45 60.02
CA PRO A 470 20.59 -35.78 60.44
C PRO A 470 19.11 -35.85 60.83
N LEU A 471 18.47 -36.98 60.48
CA LEU A 471 17.10 -37.31 60.85
C LEU A 471 17.11 -38.34 61.97
N LEU A 472 16.55 -37.99 63.12
CA LEU A 472 16.52 -38.84 64.31
C LEU A 472 15.20 -39.61 64.38
N ASN A 473 15.28 -40.89 64.79
CA ASN A 473 14.12 -41.64 65.23
C ASN A 473 13.68 -41.10 66.59
N SER A 474 12.41 -40.68 66.70
CA SER A 474 11.87 -40.10 67.93
C SER A 474 11.76 -41.08 69.10
N LEU A 475 11.81 -42.39 68.84
CA LEU A 475 11.70 -43.43 69.87
C LEU A 475 13.03 -43.74 70.57
N ASP A 476 14.14 -43.71 69.85
CA ASP A 476 15.44 -44.17 70.35
C ASP A 476 16.62 -43.21 70.05
N ASN A 477 16.36 -42.04 69.45
CA ASN A 477 17.34 -41.05 69.02
C ASN A 477 18.42 -41.60 68.06
N SER A 478 18.19 -42.76 67.44
CA SER A 478 19.09 -43.27 66.40
C SER A 478 18.99 -42.43 65.13
N ILE A 479 20.11 -42.28 64.42
CA ILE A 479 20.14 -41.56 63.15
C ILE A 479 19.61 -42.51 62.06
N THR A 480 18.52 -42.13 61.40
CA THR A 480 17.84 -42.96 60.38
C THR A 480 18.03 -42.46 58.95
N GLY A 481 18.65 -41.29 58.79
CA GLY A 481 18.93 -40.67 57.51
C GLY A 481 19.45 -39.25 57.66
N ALA A 482 19.57 -38.54 56.54
CA ALA A 482 19.83 -37.11 56.51
C ALA A 482 19.10 -36.42 55.36
N GLU A 483 18.76 -35.16 55.57
CA GLU A 483 18.30 -34.26 54.53
C GLU A 483 19.49 -33.55 53.87
N ALA A 484 19.59 -33.67 52.55
CA ALA A 484 20.58 -32.98 51.74
C ALA A 484 20.12 -31.55 51.46
N LEU A 485 20.85 -30.59 52.01
CA LEU A 485 20.56 -29.17 51.90
C LEU A 485 21.64 -28.50 51.06
N VAL A 486 21.24 -28.02 49.88
CA VAL A 486 22.15 -27.31 48.98
C VAL A 486 22.68 -26.03 49.59
N ARG A 487 23.94 -25.74 49.31
CA ARG A 487 24.63 -24.53 49.69
C ARG A 487 25.46 -24.05 48.51
N TRP A 488 25.43 -22.74 48.26
CA TRP A 488 26.24 -22.16 47.20
C TRP A 488 27.47 -21.50 47.80
N GLN A 489 28.63 -22.02 47.44
CA GLN A 489 29.92 -21.49 47.83
C GLN A 489 30.46 -20.61 46.69
N HIS A 490 30.00 -19.35 46.66
CA HIS A 490 30.43 -18.40 45.64
C HIS A 490 31.88 -17.96 45.89
N PRO A 491 32.75 -17.89 44.86
CA PRO A 491 34.17 -17.60 45.02
C PRO A 491 34.45 -16.23 45.65
N GLU A 492 33.70 -15.19 45.25
CA GLU A 492 33.87 -13.82 45.77
C GLU A 492 32.93 -13.48 46.95
N LYS A 493 31.66 -13.90 46.89
CA LYS A 493 30.61 -13.54 47.86
C LYS A 493 30.53 -14.50 49.06
N GLY A 494 31.29 -15.59 49.05
CA GLY A 494 31.24 -16.62 50.09
C GLY A 494 29.96 -17.45 50.03
N MET A 495 29.44 -17.84 51.20
CA MET A 495 28.28 -18.73 51.30
C MET A 495 26.97 -17.98 51.08
N ILE A 496 26.33 -18.20 49.93
CA ILE A 496 25.03 -17.60 49.60
C ILE A 496 23.91 -18.51 50.11
N PRO A 497 22.95 -17.99 50.90
CA PRO A 497 21.88 -18.80 51.47
C PRO A 497 20.84 -19.24 50.41
N PRO A 498 20.25 -20.45 50.53
CA PRO A 498 19.26 -20.97 49.57
C PRO A 498 18.08 -20.04 49.28
N MET A 499 17.61 -19.30 50.28
CA MET A 499 16.49 -18.35 50.10
C MET A 499 16.81 -17.22 49.11
N GLN A 500 18.09 -16.93 48.86
CA GLN A 500 18.48 -15.87 47.91
C GLN A 500 18.60 -16.38 46.47
N PHE A 501 18.85 -17.68 46.23
CA PHE A 501 19.14 -18.18 44.88
C PHE A 501 18.16 -19.24 44.37
N ILE A 502 17.49 -19.99 45.25
CA ILE A 502 16.50 -21.00 44.83
C ILE A 502 15.29 -20.35 44.14
N PRO A 503 14.67 -19.27 44.65
CA PRO A 503 13.56 -18.63 43.96
C PRO A 503 13.95 -18.12 42.57
N ILE A 504 15.18 -17.62 42.42
CA ILE A 504 15.70 -17.13 41.13
C ILE A 504 15.91 -18.30 40.18
N ALA A 505 16.52 -19.39 40.64
CA ALA A 505 16.69 -20.61 39.86
C ALA A 505 15.34 -21.17 39.38
N GLU A 506 14.32 -21.14 40.25
CA GLU A 506 12.97 -21.56 39.94
C GLU A 506 12.32 -20.69 38.88
N LYS A 507 12.59 -19.39 38.84
CA LYS A 507 12.11 -18.48 37.78
C LYS A 507 12.86 -18.68 36.45
N SER A 508 14.16 -18.98 36.49
CA SER A 508 15.05 -18.96 35.31
C SER A 508 15.28 -20.30 34.59
N ASP A 509 14.45 -21.32 34.82
CA ASP A 509 14.62 -22.71 34.33
C ASP A 509 15.93 -23.41 34.78
N LEU A 510 16.87 -22.66 35.39
CA LEU A 510 18.13 -23.15 35.95
C LEU A 510 17.92 -24.13 37.09
N ILE A 511 16.75 -24.12 37.74
CA ILE A 511 16.39 -25.09 38.78
C ILE A 511 16.47 -26.53 38.29
N LEU A 512 16.16 -26.78 37.02
CA LEU A 512 16.21 -28.13 36.43
C LEU A 512 17.65 -28.65 36.42
N ALA A 513 18.57 -27.85 35.88
CA ALA A 513 20.00 -28.18 35.82
C ALA A 513 20.62 -28.28 37.23
N LEU A 514 20.27 -27.34 38.10
CA LEU A 514 20.74 -27.32 39.49
C LEU A 514 20.30 -28.57 40.24
N GLY A 515 19.01 -28.93 40.21
CA GLY A 515 18.55 -30.09 40.98
C GLY A 515 18.98 -31.42 40.39
N GLN A 516 19.20 -31.53 39.07
CA GLN A 516 19.86 -32.73 38.50
C GLN A 516 21.26 -32.92 39.11
N LYS A 517 22.01 -31.83 39.26
CA LYS A 517 23.34 -31.85 39.86
C LYS A 517 23.28 -32.20 41.34
N ILE A 518 22.40 -31.55 42.11
CA ILE A 518 22.16 -31.86 43.54
C ILE A 518 21.81 -33.34 43.73
N LEU A 519 20.89 -33.88 42.93
CA LEU A 519 20.47 -35.27 43.03
C LEU A 519 21.63 -36.23 42.73
N SER A 520 22.41 -35.94 41.68
CA SER A 520 23.60 -36.72 41.34
C SER A 520 24.62 -36.73 42.50
N THR A 521 24.91 -35.56 43.08
CA THR A 521 25.83 -35.43 44.22
C THR A 521 25.31 -36.17 45.46
N ALA A 522 24.01 -36.07 45.77
CA ALA A 522 23.40 -36.77 46.89
C ALA A 522 23.47 -38.30 46.73
N CYS A 523 23.17 -38.81 45.53
CA CYS A 523 23.29 -40.23 45.21
C CYS A 523 24.74 -40.74 45.31
N LEU A 524 25.71 -39.99 44.79
CA LEU A 524 27.12 -40.32 44.91
C LEU A 524 27.58 -40.33 46.36
N GLN A 525 27.12 -39.39 47.19
CA GLN A 525 27.45 -39.35 48.61
C GLN A 525 26.81 -40.51 49.38
N ALA A 526 25.54 -40.85 49.08
CA ALA A 526 24.88 -42.00 49.66
C ALA A 526 25.61 -43.30 49.36
N LYS A 527 26.10 -43.48 48.11
CA LYS A 527 26.91 -44.64 47.73
C LYS A 527 28.24 -44.70 48.51
N LYS A 528 28.94 -43.56 48.66
CA LYS A 528 30.17 -43.50 49.46
C LYS A 528 29.94 -43.91 50.92
N TRP A 529 28.82 -43.51 51.52
CA TRP A 529 28.50 -43.93 52.88
C TRP A 529 28.16 -45.42 52.99
N GLN A 530 27.49 -45.99 51.99
CA GLN A 530 27.27 -47.44 51.92
C GLN A 530 28.60 -48.20 51.83
N GLU A 531 29.56 -47.69 51.06
CA GLU A 531 30.91 -48.28 50.94
C GLU A 531 31.76 -48.15 52.23
N MET A 532 31.37 -47.28 53.17
CA MET A 532 32.02 -47.10 54.47
C MET A 532 31.42 -47.98 55.58
N ASP A 533 30.63 -49.00 55.23
CA ASP A 533 29.92 -49.89 56.15
C ASP A 533 28.99 -49.14 57.14
N MET A 534 28.46 -47.99 56.75
CA MET A 534 27.41 -47.33 57.52
C MET A 534 26.11 -48.17 57.52
N PRO A 535 25.33 -48.14 58.61
CA PRO A 535 24.02 -48.79 58.64
C PRO A 535 23.11 -48.25 57.53
N PRO A 536 22.06 -49.00 57.11
CA PRO A 536 21.14 -48.56 56.07
C PRO A 536 20.61 -47.14 56.32
N PHE A 537 21.05 -46.20 55.48
CA PHE A 537 20.89 -44.76 55.70
C PHE A 537 20.16 -44.13 54.52
N ARG A 538 19.11 -43.35 54.80
CA ARG A 538 18.33 -42.65 53.76
C ARG A 538 18.83 -41.24 53.57
N VAL A 539 18.90 -40.78 52.31
CA VAL A 539 19.16 -39.38 51.98
C VAL A 539 17.90 -38.78 51.37
N CYS A 540 17.36 -37.74 52.01
CA CYS A 540 16.22 -36.99 51.51
C CYS A 540 16.72 -35.80 50.69
N VAL A 541 16.13 -35.57 49.52
CA VAL A 541 16.47 -34.45 48.62
C VAL A 541 15.19 -33.69 48.31
N ASN A 542 15.23 -32.38 48.44
CA ASN A 542 14.09 -31.50 48.10
C ASN A 542 14.00 -31.31 46.59
N ILE A 543 12.77 -31.36 46.05
CA ILE A 543 12.46 -31.19 44.62
C ILE A 543 11.54 -29.98 44.48
N SER A 544 11.82 -29.09 43.54
CA SER A 544 10.98 -27.91 43.28
C SER A 544 9.74 -28.29 42.46
N ALA A 545 8.70 -27.45 42.48
CA ALA A 545 7.46 -27.71 41.73
C ALA A 545 7.63 -27.77 40.20
N ARG A 546 8.74 -27.23 39.68
CA ARG A 546 9.07 -27.23 38.24
C ARG A 546 9.79 -28.51 37.79
N GLN A 547 10.32 -29.30 38.72
CA GLN A 547 11.03 -30.56 38.49
C GLN A 547 10.09 -31.75 38.64
#